data_AF-A0A929PXQ3-F1
#
_entry.id   AF-A0A929PXQ3-F1
#
_cell.length_a   1.000
_cell.length_b   1.000
_cell.length_c   1.000
_cell.angle_alpha   90.00
_cell.angle_beta   90.00
_cell.angle_gamma   90.00
#
_symmetry.space_group_name_H-M   'P 1'
#
loop_
_entity.id
_entity.type
_entity.pdbx_description
1 polymer ?
#
loop_
_entity_poly.entity_id
_entity_poly.type
_entity_poly.pdbx_seq_one_letter_code
_entity_poly.pdbx_strand_id
1 'polypeptide(L)'
;MENFISRLKQNLLLQVFTINLRYLLGSAFVYASIFKINGIRFMPKPTEGTPINTLSHFFEAMYQAGVYWHFIGWGQLIAGFLIMSQSFSTLGAVAFFPLILNIFVITISFNAPNILLVTTLMLFANTYLLIWDWNRLKFICLPGPLTYIDDKAAFSKKKIWTFIGLVLFFVVVSFRLYQTYHYML
;
A
#
# COMPACT_ATOMS: atom_id res chain seq x y z
N MET A 1 0.68 9.77 24.73
CA MET A 1 0.46 8.94 23.52
C MET A 1 1.36 7.70 23.49
N GLU A 2 2.66 7.85 23.70
CA GLU A 2 3.65 6.76 23.53
C GLU A 2 3.46 5.58 24.50
N ASN A 3 3.25 5.87 25.79
CA ASN A 3 2.96 4.85 26.80
C ASN A 3 1.67 4.07 26.49
N PHE A 4 0.68 4.73 25.89
CA PHE A 4 -0.57 4.09 25.48
C PHE A 4 -0.34 3.16 24.29
N ILE A 5 0.37 3.62 23.25
CA ILE A 5 0.74 2.80 22.09
C ILE A 5 1.58 1.59 22.53
N SER A 6 2.54 1.78 23.44
CA SER A 6 3.37 0.69 23.96
C SER A 6 2.55 -0.38 24.70
N ARG A 7 1.51 0.03 25.47
CA ARG A 7 0.55 -0.90 26.08
C ARG A 7 -0.26 -1.67 25.03
N LEU A 8 -0.78 -0.99 24.01
CA LEU A 8 -1.52 -1.64 22.92
C LEU A 8 -0.65 -2.66 22.18
N LYS A 9 0.63 -2.38 21.99
CA LYS A 9 1.61 -3.27 21.36
C LYS A 9 1.87 -4.57 22.12
N GLN A 10 1.50 -4.65 23.40
CA GLN A 10 1.60 -5.90 24.17
C GLN A 10 0.45 -6.87 23.85
N ASN A 11 -0.66 -6.39 23.28
CA ASN A 11 -1.78 -7.24 22.91
C ASN A 11 -1.45 -8.06 21.64
N LEU A 12 -1.51 -9.39 21.76
CA LEU A 12 -1.22 -10.31 20.65
C LEU A 12 -2.16 -10.13 19.47
N LEU A 13 -3.47 -9.93 19.72
CA LEU A 13 -4.47 -9.74 18.67
C LEU A 13 -4.16 -8.51 17.84
N LEU A 14 -3.77 -7.40 18.49
CA LEU A 14 -3.38 -6.17 17.77
C LEU A 14 -2.08 -6.34 16.97
N GLN A 15 -1.11 -7.11 17.49
CA GLN A 15 0.09 -7.43 16.74
C GLN A 15 -0.22 -8.27 15.49
N VAL A 16 -1.03 -9.32 15.63
CA VAL A 16 -1.48 -10.16 14.51
C VAL A 16 -2.27 -9.33 13.50
N PHE A 17 -3.21 -8.50 13.96
CA PHE A 17 -3.98 -7.60 13.11
C PHE A 17 -3.08 -6.66 12.30
N THR A 18 -2.11 -6.00 12.95
CA THR A 18 -1.15 -5.10 12.30
C THR A 18 -0.32 -5.83 11.23
N ILE A 19 0.16 -7.04 11.53
CA ILE A 19 0.93 -7.85 10.58
C ILE A 19 0.08 -8.21 9.35
N ASN A 20 -1.18 -8.63 9.57
CA ASN A 20 -2.09 -8.95 8.48
C ASN A 20 -2.48 -7.73 7.67
N LEU A 21 -2.70 -6.57 8.28
CA LEU A 21 -2.93 -5.32 7.55
C LEU A 21 -1.76 -4.96 6.63
N ARG A 22 -0.52 -5.13 7.10
CA ARG A 22 0.67 -4.92 6.27
C ARG A 22 0.65 -5.86 5.06
N TYR A 23 0.40 -7.15 5.25
CA TYR A 23 0.32 -8.09 4.13
C TYR A 23 -0.84 -7.79 3.19
N LEU A 24 -2.02 -7.44 3.71
CA LEU A 24 -3.20 -7.11 2.91
C LEU A 24 -2.95 -5.89 2.02
N LEU A 25 -2.52 -4.77 2.62
CA LEU A 25 -2.24 -3.53 1.88
C LEU A 25 -1.10 -3.71 0.88
N GLY A 26 -0.01 -4.36 1.32
CA GLY A 26 1.14 -4.62 0.48
C GLY A 26 0.78 -5.51 -0.71
N SER A 27 0.07 -6.61 -0.47
CA SER A 27 -0.34 -7.54 -1.54
C SER A 27 -1.27 -6.88 -2.55
N ALA A 28 -2.23 -6.05 -2.09
CA ALA A 28 -3.14 -5.34 -2.98
C ALA A 28 -2.40 -4.41 -3.95
N PHE A 29 -1.39 -3.67 -3.47
CA PHE A 29 -0.62 -2.77 -4.31
C PHE A 29 0.41 -3.47 -5.19
N VAL A 30 1.06 -4.54 -4.70
CA VAL A 30 1.92 -5.40 -5.52
C VAL A 30 1.12 -6.04 -6.66
N TYR A 31 -0.09 -6.53 -6.37
CA TYR A 31 -0.97 -7.08 -7.39
C TYR A 31 -1.39 -6.01 -8.43
N ALA A 32 -1.75 -4.81 -7.97
CA ALA A 32 -2.16 -3.71 -8.84
C ALA A 32 -1.02 -3.07 -9.63
N SER A 33 0.24 -3.21 -9.18
CA SER A 33 1.41 -2.59 -9.81
C SER A 33 1.88 -3.33 -11.05
N ILE A 34 1.94 -4.67 -11.00
CA ILE A 34 2.50 -5.50 -12.10
C ILE A 34 1.81 -5.20 -13.43
N PHE A 35 0.50 -5.03 -13.40
CA PHE A 35 -0.28 -4.70 -14.59
C PHE A 35 0.07 -3.34 -15.20
N LYS A 36 0.38 -2.34 -14.37
CA LYS A 36 0.83 -1.02 -14.84
C LYS A 36 2.25 -1.09 -15.40
N ILE A 37 3.12 -1.84 -14.72
CA ILE A 37 4.50 -2.07 -15.16
C ILE A 37 4.52 -2.75 -16.54
N ASN A 38 3.60 -3.68 -16.79
CA ASN A 38 3.47 -4.36 -18.08
C ASN A 38 2.76 -3.52 -19.16
N GLY A 39 2.44 -2.25 -18.91
CA GLY A 39 1.85 -1.37 -19.92
C GLY A 39 0.43 -1.76 -20.31
N ILE A 40 -0.37 -2.26 -19.36
CA ILE A 40 -1.75 -2.65 -19.62
C ILE A 40 -2.72 -1.59 -19.06
N ARG A 41 -3.79 -1.32 -19.81
CA ARG A 41 -4.87 -0.34 -19.54
C ARG A 41 -5.72 -0.66 -18.31
N PHE A 42 -6.05 0.30 -17.45
CA PHE A 42 -6.83 -0.01 -16.23
C PHE A 42 -8.19 -0.65 -16.51
N MET A 43 -8.92 -0.14 -17.52
CA MET A 43 -10.21 -0.67 -17.96
C MET A 43 -10.01 -1.64 -19.12
N PRO A 44 -10.74 -2.79 -19.19
CA PRO A 44 -10.55 -3.76 -20.27
C PRO A 44 -10.79 -3.22 -21.68
N LYS A 45 -11.63 -2.19 -21.82
CA LYS A 45 -11.94 -1.54 -23.09
C LYS A 45 -11.34 -0.13 -23.13
N PRO A 46 -10.91 0.37 -24.30
CA PRO A 46 -10.50 1.77 -24.45
C PRO A 46 -11.62 2.71 -24.07
N THR A 47 -11.28 3.76 -23.33
CA THR A 47 -12.23 4.78 -22.85
C THR A 47 -11.85 6.20 -23.24
N GLU A 48 -11.07 6.37 -24.32
CA GLU A 48 -10.68 7.69 -24.87
C GLU A 48 -11.90 8.49 -25.37
N GLY A 49 -12.95 7.80 -25.81
CA GLY A 49 -14.19 8.44 -26.29
C GLY A 49 -15.21 8.75 -25.19
N THR A 50 -14.94 8.43 -23.91
CA THR A 50 -15.86 8.76 -22.82
C THR A 50 -15.69 10.22 -22.41
N PRO A 51 -16.69 10.85 -21.75
CA PRO A 51 -16.56 12.23 -21.34
C PRO A 51 -15.34 12.46 -20.44
N ILE A 52 -14.62 13.57 -20.68
CA ILE A 52 -13.32 13.89 -20.04
C ILE A 52 -13.43 13.95 -18.51
N ASN A 53 -14.60 14.35 -18.00
CA ASN A 53 -14.91 14.42 -16.57
C ASN A 53 -15.25 13.06 -15.94
N THR A 54 -15.01 11.93 -16.62
CA THR A 54 -15.22 10.59 -16.06
C THR A 54 -13.91 9.97 -15.59
N LEU A 55 -14.00 9.12 -14.56
CA LEU A 55 -12.85 8.37 -14.06
C LEU A 55 -12.21 7.48 -15.14
N SER A 56 -13.04 6.92 -16.03
CA SER A 56 -12.57 6.05 -17.11
C SER A 56 -11.67 6.79 -18.10
N HIS A 57 -12.07 7.98 -18.53
CA HIS A 57 -11.25 8.82 -19.40
C HIS A 57 -9.95 9.23 -18.70
N PHE A 58 -10.01 9.58 -17.41
CA PHE A 58 -8.82 9.92 -16.62
C PHE A 58 -7.82 8.75 -16.56
N PHE A 59 -8.27 7.53 -16.28
CA PHE A 59 -7.39 6.36 -16.27
C PHE A 59 -6.81 6.03 -17.64
N GLU A 60 -7.59 6.22 -18.72
CA GLU A 60 -7.08 6.03 -20.08
C GLU A 60 -5.99 7.06 -20.40
N ALA A 61 -6.20 8.33 -20.05
CA ALA A 61 -5.19 9.37 -20.23
C ALA A 61 -3.90 9.08 -19.43
N MET A 62 -4.02 8.60 -18.19
CA MET A 62 -2.86 8.17 -17.40
C MET A 62 -2.12 6.99 -18.02
N TYR A 63 -2.87 6.03 -18.58
CA TYR A 63 -2.31 4.88 -19.28
C TYR A 63 -1.54 5.31 -20.53
N GLN A 64 -2.16 6.14 -21.37
CA GLN A 64 -1.56 6.66 -22.62
C GLN A 64 -0.34 7.57 -22.36
N ALA A 65 -0.20 8.12 -21.15
CA ALA A 65 1.00 8.86 -20.76
C ALA A 65 2.27 7.97 -20.61
N GLY A 66 2.16 6.65 -20.80
CA GLY A 66 3.29 5.72 -20.95
C GLY A 66 4.22 5.70 -19.74
N VAL A 67 5.30 6.50 -19.77
CA VAL A 67 6.31 6.61 -18.70
C VAL A 67 5.65 6.86 -17.34
N TYR A 68 4.64 7.73 -17.29
CA TYR A 68 3.93 8.01 -16.04
C TYR A 68 3.17 6.78 -15.50
N TRP A 69 2.56 5.99 -16.38
CA TRP A 69 1.87 4.75 -16.02
C TRP A 69 2.81 3.74 -15.38
N HIS A 70 3.99 3.54 -15.98
CA HIS A 70 5.03 2.67 -15.45
C HIS A 70 5.59 3.20 -14.13
N PHE A 71 5.82 4.51 -14.01
CA PHE A 71 6.31 5.15 -12.78
C PHE A 71 5.39 4.87 -11.59
N ILE A 72 4.07 5.03 -11.77
CA ILE A 72 3.09 4.69 -10.74
C ILE A 72 3.18 3.20 -10.39
N GLY A 73 3.26 2.34 -11.41
CA GLY A 73 3.44 0.90 -11.22
C GLY A 73 4.63 0.57 -10.33
N TRP A 74 5.82 1.08 -10.66
CA TRP A 74 7.02 0.84 -9.87
C TRP A 74 6.92 1.41 -8.45
N GLY A 75 6.38 2.63 -8.29
CA GLY A 75 6.15 3.21 -6.97
C GLY A 75 5.24 2.35 -6.09
N GLN A 76 4.17 1.80 -6.66
CA GLN A 76 3.26 0.89 -5.98
C GLN A 76 3.92 -0.45 -5.62
N LEU A 77 4.73 -1.01 -6.51
CA LEU A 77 5.46 -2.26 -6.26
C LEU A 77 6.47 -2.09 -5.12
N ILE A 78 7.25 -1.01 -5.14
CA ILE A 78 8.26 -0.71 -4.11
C ILE A 78 7.59 -0.48 -2.76
N ALA A 79 6.56 0.36 -2.68
CA ALA A 79 5.83 0.60 -1.44
C ALA A 79 5.22 -0.69 -0.89
N GLY A 80 4.59 -1.50 -1.76
CA GLY A 80 4.02 -2.78 -1.39
C GLY A 80 5.06 -3.78 -0.87
N PHE A 81 6.21 -3.91 -1.54
CA PHE A 81 7.33 -4.74 -1.08
C PHE A 81 7.84 -4.31 0.30
N LEU A 82 8.08 -3.01 0.52
CA LEU A 82 8.58 -2.50 1.78
C LEU A 82 7.62 -2.81 2.93
N ILE A 83 6.30 -2.62 2.74
CA ILE A 83 5.28 -3.00 3.73
C ILE A 83 5.31 -4.51 4.02
N MET A 84 5.30 -5.35 2.97
CA MET A 84 5.27 -6.81 3.12
C MET A 84 6.52 -7.37 3.78
N SER A 85 7.68 -6.74 3.61
CA SER A 85 8.95 -7.21 4.19
C SER A 85 8.96 -7.27 5.73
N GLN A 86 8.02 -6.59 6.41
CA GLN A 86 7.96 -6.36 7.87
C GLN A 86 9.15 -5.59 8.45
N SER A 87 10.36 -5.81 7.96
CA SER A 87 11.59 -5.12 8.37
C SER A 87 11.54 -3.64 8.00
N PHE A 88 11.06 -3.32 6.79
CA PHE A 88 10.94 -1.96 6.28
C PHE A 88 9.49 -1.44 6.29
N SER A 89 8.61 -2.07 7.06
CA SER A 89 7.17 -1.80 6.96
C SER A 89 6.79 -0.36 7.30
N THR A 90 7.52 0.27 8.22
CA THR A 90 7.30 1.67 8.59
C THR A 90 7.61 2.59 7.41
N LEU A 91 8.75 2.39 6.74
CA LEU A 91 9.11 3.15 5.54
C LEU A 91 8.11 2.90 4.42
N GLY A 92 7.69 1.64 4.24
CA GLY A 92 6.64 1.26 3.31
C GLY A 92 5.33 2.00 3.58
N ALA A 93 4.85 2.05 4.84
CA ALA A 93 3.63 2.75 5.23
C ALA A 93 3.71 4.26 4.95
N VAL A 94 4.87 4.87 5.18
CA VAL A 94 5.14 6.27 4.84
C VAL A 94 5.08 6.49 3.33
N ALA A 95 5.73 5.64 2.53
CA ALA A 95 5.70 5.73 1.06
C ALA A 95 4.29 5.46 0.48
N PHE A 96 3.54 4.57 1.11
CA PHE A 96 2.19 4.20 0.71
C PHE A 96 1.16 5.29 0.97
N PHE A 97 1.33 6.06 2.06
CA PHE A 97 0.37 7.09 2.46
C PHE A 97 0.04 8.12 1.35
N PRO A 98 1.03 8.80 0.72
CA PRO A 98 0.73 9.73 -0.36
C PRO A 98 0.12 9.03 -1.59
N LEU A 99 0.48 7.78 -1.87
CA LEU A 99 -0.11 7.01 -2.97
C LEU A 99 -1.60 6.75 -2.74
N ILE A 100 -1.97 6.21 -1.57
CA ILE A 100 -3.37 5.92 -1.28
C ILE A 100 -4.21 7.19 -1.08
N LEU A 101 -3.62 8.24 -0.50
CA LEU A 101 -4.27 9.55 -0.38
C LEU A 101 -4.59 10.13 -1.75
N ASN A 102 -3.65 10.06 -2.70
CA ASN A 102 -3.88 10.53 -4.06
C ASN A 102 -5.02 9.77 -4.74
N ILE A 103 -5.03 8.43 -4.64
CA ILE A 103 -6.11 7.59 -5.21
C ILE A 103 -7.44 7.92 -4.53
N PHE A 104 -7.47 8.09 -3.21
CA PHE A 104 -8.67 8.50 -2.47
C PHE A 104 -9.23 9.83 -2.98
N VAL A 105 -8.39 10.85 -3.13
CA VAL A 105 -8.81 12.16 -3.69
C VAL A 105 -9.37 12.01 -5.10
N ILE A 106 -8.71 11.22 -5.98
CA ILE A 106 -9.23 10.91 -7.32
C ILE A 106 -10.64 10.29 -7.23
N THR A 107 -10.86 9.33 -6.34
CA THR A 107 -12.17 8.67 -6.22
C THR A 107 -13.29 9.58 -5.74
N ILE A 108 -12.97 10.59 -4.90
CA ILE A 108 -13.91 11.65 -4.53
C ILE A 108 -14.20 12.54 -5.74
N SER A 109 -13.16 13.00 -6.43
CA SER A 109 -13.28 13.95 -7.56
C SER A 109 -14.14 13.40 -8.70
N PHE A 110 -14.10 12.10 -8.94
CA PHE A 110 -14.89 11.45 -10.00
C PHE A 110 -16.12 10.69 -9.49
N ASN A 111 -16.51 10.85 -8.22
CA ASN A 111 -17.68 10.20 -7.61
C ASN A 111 -17.76 8.68 -7.90
N ALA A 112 -16.70 7.95 -7.57
CA ALA A 112 -16.58 6.53 -7.86
C ALA A 112 -16.87 5.66 -6.61
N PRO A 113 -18.15 5.39 -6.25
CA PRO A 113 -18.52 4.86 -4.94
C PRO A 113 -17.85 3.52 -4.60
N ASN A 114 -17.76 2.61 -5.58
CA ASN A 114 -17.16 1.28 -5.38
C ASN A 114 -15.67 1.37 -5.04
N ILE A 115 -14.93 2.25 -5.72
CA ILE A 115 -13.50 2.42 -5.50
C ILE A 115 -13.27 3.29 -4.25
N LEU A 116 -14.13 4.29 -4.03
CA LEU A 116 -14.09 5.19 -2.87
C LEU A 116 -14.17 4.42 -1.55
N LEU A 117 -15.05 3.43 -1.43
CA LEU A 117 -15.14 2.62 -0.22
C LEU A 117 -13.82 1.91 0.08
N VAL A 118 -13.24 1.26 -0.93
CA VAL A 118 -11.99 0.51 -0.79
C VAL A 118 -10.82 1.44 -0.47
N THR A 119 -10.69 2.57 -1.18
CA THR A 119 -9.59 3.51 -0.97
C THR A 119 -9.68 4.20 0.38
N THR A 120 -10.89 4.47 0.87
CA THR A 120 -11.15 4.98 2.23
C THR A 120 -10.67 3.99 3.29
N LEU A 121 -11.02 2.71 3.16
CA LEU A 121 -10.58 1.66 4.08
C LEU A 121 -9.06 1.48 4.06
N MET A 122 -8.44 1.54 2.88
CA MET A 122 -6.98 1.46 2.74
C MET A 122 -6.28 2.68 3.34
N LEU A 123 -6.85 3.88 3.17
CA LEU A 123 -6.32 5.11 3.78
C LEU A 123 -6.38 5.05 5.30
N PHE A 124 -7.51 4.61 5.88
CA PHE A 124 -7.61 4.41 7.33
C PHE A 124 -6.68 3.31 7.83
N ALA A 125 -6.57 2.18 7.13
CA ALA A 125 -5.65 1.11 7.48
C ALA A 125 -4.19 1.58 7.47
N ASN A 126 -3.77 2.33 6.46
CA ASN A 126 -2.41 2.87 6.42
C ASN A 126 -2.18 3.96 7.48
N THR A 127 -3.18 4.79 7.76
CA THR A 127 -3.14 5.78 8.86
C THR A 127 -2.96 5.08 10.21
N TYR A 128 -3.68 3.97 10.44
CA TYR A 128 -3.48 3.10 11.59
C TYR A 128 -2.05 2.57 11.66
N LEU A 129 -1.45 2.10 10.56
CA LEU A 129 -0.05 1.64 10.54
C LEU A 129 0.94 2.75 10.91
N LEU A 130 0.72 3.98 10.45
CA LEU A 130 1.54 5.13 10.82
C LEU A 130 1.42 5.46 12.31
N ILE A 131 0.21 5.43 12.87
CA ILE A 131 -0.03 5.61 14.31
C ILE A 131 0.62 4.47 15.10
N TRP A 132 0.51 3.23 14.62
CA TRP A 132 1.16 2.08 15.23
C TRP A 132 2.68 2.27 15.28
N ASP A 133 3.31 2.78 14.23
CA ASP A 133 4.76 3.01 14.16
C ASP A 133 5.17 4.41 14.67
N TRP A 134 4.29 5.15 15.35
CA TRP A 134 4.54 6.53 15.80
C TRP A 134 5.80 6.69 16.66
N ASN A 135 6.09 5.71 17.53
CA ASN A 135 7.29 5.72 18.38
C ASN A 135 8.60 5.78 17.56
N ARG A 136 8.58 5.35 16.29
CA ARG A 136 9.70 5.47 15.34
C ARG A 136 9.61 6.76 14.53
N LEU A 137 8.41 7.11 14.05
CA LEU A 137 8.20 8.26 13.16
C LEU A 137 8.40 9.61 13.86
N LYS A 138 8.13 9.69 15.17
CA LYS A 138 8.28 10.93 15.95
C LYS A 138 9.68 11.54 15.85
N PHE A 139 10.73 10.73 15.67
CA PHE A 139 12.11 11.18 15.51
C PHE A 139 12.38 11.92 14.20
N ILE A 140 11.53 11.69 13.19
CA ILE A 140 11.58 12.40 11.91
C ILE A 140 10.67 13.64 11.97
N CYS A 141 9.52 13.54 12.63
CA CYS A 141 8.49 14.58 12.61
C CYS A 141 8.65 15.68 13.66
N LEU A 142 9.32 15.42 14.78
CA LEU A 142 9.42 16.37 15.91
C LEU A 142 10.88 16.76 16.17
N PRO A 143 11.20 18.05 16.26
CA PRO A 143 12.51 18.51 16.70
C PRO A 143 12.63 18.39 18.24
N GLY A 144 13.76 17.85 18.74
CA GLY A 144 14.11 17.88 20.17
C GLY A 144 14.73 16.59 20.73
N PRO A 145 15.19 16.60 21.99
CA PRO A 145 15.68 15.40 22.67
C PRO A 145 14.51 14.46 22.98
N LEU A 146 14.28 13.51 22.08
CA LEU A 146 13.22 12.52 22.22
C LEU A 146 13.76 11.26 22.89
N THR A 147 12.99 10.71 23.83
CA THR A 147 13.31 9.42 24.46
C THR A 147 12.91 8.28 23.53
N TYR A 148 13.85 7.36 23.28
CA TYR A 148 13.54 6.12 22.57
C TYR A 148 12.84 5.14 23.50
N ILE A 149 11.59 4.84 23.20
CA ILE A 149 10.83 3.79 23.86
C ILE A 149 10.88 2.58 22.95
N ASP A 150 11.62 1.55 23.34
CA ASP A 150 11.64 0.30 22.59
C ASP A 150 10.26 -0.36 22.65
N ASP A 151 9.69 -0.58 21.47
CA ASP A 151 8.41 -1.25 21.33
C ASP A 151 8.54 -2.71 21.75
N LYS A 152 7.90 -3.08 22.86
CA LYS A 152 7.83 -4.45 23.38
C LYS A 152 6.87 -5.35 22.58
N ALA A 153 6.83 -5.23 21.25
CA ALA A 153 6.04 -6.08 20.36
C ALA A 153 6.83 -7.34 19.95
N ALA A 154 7.15 -8.19 20.93
CA ALA A 154 8.04 -9.34 20.74
C ALA A 154 7.55 -10.31 19.65
N PHE A 155 6.23 -10.47 19.50
CA PHE A 155 5.65 -11.37 18.50
C PHE A 155 5.78 -10.80 17.09
N SER A 156 5.49 -9.52 16.89
CA SER A 156 5.64 -8.84 15.59
C SER A 156 7.10 -8.73 15.13
N LYS A 157 8.06 -8.72 16.06
CA LYS A 157 9.51 -8.66 15.75
C LYS A 157 10.12 -10.01 15.32
N LYS A 158 9.38 -11.12 15.35
CA LYS A 158 9.93 -12.44 14.95
C LYS A 158 10.26 -12.46 13.46
N LYS A 159 11.45 -12.95 13.10
CA LYS A 159 11.94 -13.06 11.70
C LYS A 159 11.03 -13.91 10.79
N ILE A 160 10.21 -14.80 11.36
CA ILE A 160 9.25 -15.61 10.62
C ILE A 160 8.29 -14.74 9.79
N TRP A 161 7.91 -13.56 10.30
CA TRP A 161 7.03 -12.66 9.58
C TRP A 161 7.70 -12.05 8.36
N THR A 162 8.96 -11.63 8.48
CA THR A 162 9.75 -11.21 7.31
C THR A 162 9.81 -12.30 6.25
N PHE A 163 10.06 -13.56 6.65
CA PHE A 163 10.10 -14.68 5.71
C PHE A 163 8.74 -14.91 5.03
N ILE A 164 7.65 -14.98 5.81
CA ILE A 164 6.28 -15.11 5.28
C ILE A 164 5.96 -13.97 4.31
N GLY A 165 6.29 -12.73 4.69
CA GLY A 165 6.06 -11.56 3.86
C GLY A 165 6.79 -11.60 2.52
N LEU A 166 8.04 -12.05 2.52
CA LEU A 166 8.82 -12.25 1.29
C LEU A 166 8.23 -13.37 0.42
N VAL A 167 7.86 -14.50 1.01
CA VAL A 167 7.20 -15.60 0.29
C VAL A 167 5.88 -15.11 -0.33
N LEU A 168 5.05 -14.42 0.43
CA LEU A 168 3.79 -13.84 -0.06
C LEU A 168 4.03 -12.85 -1.20
N PHE A 169 5.07 -12.02 -1.11
CA PHE A 169 5.42 -11.09 -2.18
C PHE A 169 5.68 -11.82 -3.50
N PHE A 170 6.55 -12.86 -3.47
CA PHE A 170 6.84 -13.65 -4.66
C PHE A 170 5.61 -14.39 -5.17
N VAL A 171 4.78 -14.97 -4.28
CA VAL A 171 3.52 -15.63 -4.66
C VAL A 171 2.59 -14.67 -5.40
N VAL A 172 2.38 -13.45 -4.86
CA VAL A 172 1.50 -12.45 -5.49
C VAL A 172 2.06 -12.00 -6.84
N VAL A 173 3.37 -11.75 -6.94
CA VAL A 173 4.02 -11.37 -8.19
C VAL A 173 3.88 -12.48 -9.23
N SER A 174 4.24 -13.73 -8.89
CA SER A 174 4.14 -14.87 -9.79
C SER A 174 2.72 -15.13 -10.24
N PHE A 175 1.75 -15.11 -9.32
CA PHE A 175 0.33 -15.27 -9.64
C PHE A 175 -0.16 -14.19 -10.61
N ARG A 176 0.21 -12.92 -10.35
CA ARG A 176 -0.19 -11.81 -11.22
C ARG A 176 0.47 -11.88 -12.59
N LEU A 177 1.75 -12.22 -12.66
CA LEU A 177 2.47 -12.41 -13.93
C LEU A 177 1.85 -13.54 -14.76
N TYR A 178 1.51 -14.67 -14.12
CA TYR A 178 0.81 -15.78 -14.77
C TYR A 178 -0.52 -15.32 -15.38
N GLN A 179 -1.33 -14.58 -14.62
CA GLN A 179 -2.59 -14.04 -15.11
C GLN A 179 -2.40 -13.05 -16.26
N THR A 180 -1.39 -12.17 -16.16
CA THR A 180 -1.08 -11.21 -17.22
C THR A 180 -0.65 -11.90 -18.50
N TYR A 181 0.17 -12.96 -18.42
CA TYR A 181 0.56 -13.76 -19.58
C TYR A 181 -0.66 -14.35 -20.30
N HIS A 182 -1.62 -14.92 -19.55
CA HIS A 182 -2.85 -15.49 -20.11
C HIS A 182 -3.81 -14.44 -20.67
N TYR A 183 -3.75 -13.19 -20.20
CA TYR A 183 -4.56 -12.11 -20.73
C TYR A 183 -4.05 -11.56 -22.07
N MET A 184 -2.76 -11.78 -22.39
CA MET A 184 -2.13 -11.30 -23.63
C MET A 184 -2.12 -12.32 -24.76
N LEU A 185 -2.49 -13.58 -24.48
CA LEU A 185 -2.75 -14.63 -25.46
C LEU A 185 -4.16 -14.51 -26.03
#